data_AF-A0A0L0WAK8-F1
#
_entry.id   AF-A0A0L0WAK8-F1
#
_cell.length_a   1.000
_cell.length_b   1.000
_cell.length_c   1.000
_cell.angle_alpha   90.00
_cell.angle_beta   90.00
_cell.angle_gamma   90.00
#
_symmetry.space_group_name_H-M   'P 1'
#
loop_
_entity.id
_entity.type
_entity.pdbx_description
1 polymer ?
#
loop_
_entity_poly.entity_id
_entity_poly.type
_entity_poly.pdbx_seq_one_letter_code
_entity_poly.pdbx_strand_id
1 'polypeptide(L)'
;MATDILDEFKPDGLIVDTRISALPKEIKIQKGQGLLLRGTVLGKIKENNLCVILDSTKTDGSQEPYCVLADDVETEVKDVVSTGYFTGIFDKSSLIFGGSDTVDIHEDKLRKLNIHVK
;
A
#
# COMPACT_ATOMS: atom_id res chain seq x y z
N MET A 1 12.19 40.64 1.36
CA MET A 1 11.27 39.85 0.53
C MET A 1 11.56 38.41 0.87
N ALA A 2 10.63 37.72 1.53
CA ALA A 2 10.80 36.31 1.89
C ALA A 2 10.85 35.51 0.58
N THR A 3 11.88 34.68 0.43
CA THR A 3 12.00 33.78 -0.70
C THR A 3 11.02 32.65 -0.45
N ASP A 4 9.86 32.68 -1.11
CA ASP A 4 8.98 31.53 -1.23
C ASP A 4 9.78 30.39 -1.86
N ILE A 5 10.28 29.50 -1.02
CA ILE A 5 10.73 28.18 -1.40
C ILE A 5 9.51 27.45 -1.94
N LEU A 6 9.36 27.44 -3.26
CA LEU A 6 8.44 26.57 -3.97
C LEU A 6 8.86 25.13 -3.60
N ASP A 7 7.99 24.46 -2.85
CA ASP A 7 8.11 23.05 -2.50
C ASP A 7 8.45 22.26 -3.77
N GLU A 8 9.59 21.58 -3.79
CA GLU A 8 10.06 20.82 -4.94
C GLU A 8 9.09 19.66 -5.17
N PHE A 9 8.20 19.78 -6.16
CA PHE A 9 7.31 18.71 -6.55
C PHE A 9 8.13 17.55 -7.14
N LYS A 10 8.47 16.58 -6.29
CA LYS A 10 9.01 15.29 -6.72
C LYS A 10 7.82 14.37 -7.00
N PRO A 11 7.54 14.02 -8.27
CA PRO A 11 6.59 12.95 -8.54
C PRO A 11 7.11 11.69 -7.86
N ASP A 12 6.31 11.09 -6.97
CA ASP A 12 6.74 9.92 -6.18
C ASP A 12 6.96 8.66 -7.02
N GLY A 13 6.52 8.68 -8.29
CA GLY A 13 6.77 7.62 -9.25
C GLY A 13 6.02 6.32 -8.97
N LEU A 14 5.13 6.28 -7.97
CA LEU A 14 4.47 5.04 -7.58
C LEU A 14 3.67 4.41 -8.71
N ILE A 15 2.91 5.20 -9.48
CA ILE A 15 2.15 4.69 -10.64
C ILE A 15 2.98 4.95 -11.90
N VAL A 16 3.41 3.86 -12.55
CA VAL A 16 4.38 3.91 -13.66
C VAL A 16 3.76 3.65 -15.03
N ASP A 17 2.50 3.21 -15.08
CA ASP A 17 1.79 2.94 -16.33
C ASP A 17 0.27 2.97 -16.12
N THR A 18 -0.47 3.46 -17.11
CA THR A 18 -1.92 3.68 -17.03
C THR A 18 -2.73 2.64 -17.81
N ARG A 19 -2.08 1.64 -18.44
CA ARG A 19 -2.76 0.55 -19.17
C ARG A 19 -3.67 -0.29 -18.29
N ILE A 20 -3.34 -0.42 -17.01
CA ILE A 20 -4.24 -0.96 -15.99
C ILE A 20 -4.54 0.19 -15.04
N SER A 21 -5.79 0.63 -15.05
CA SER A 21 -6.24 1.72 -14.19
C SER A 21 -6.04 1.35 -12.73
N ALA A 22 -5.50 2.27 -11.95
CA ALA A 22 -5.45 2.11 -10.50
C ALA A 22 -6.87 2.31 -9.95
N LEU A 23 -7.48 1.26 -9.40
CA LEU A 23 -8.85 1.31 -8.88
C LEU A 23 -8.82 1.67 -7.38
N PRO A 24 -9.06 2.93 -7.00
CA PRO A 24 -9.16 3.31 -5.59
C PRO A 24 -10.46 2.76 -4.98
N LYS A 25 -10.35 2.19 -3.78
CA LYS A 25 -11.50 1.87 -2.94
C LYS A 25 -11.20 2.16 -1.49
N GLU A 26 -12.25 2.42 -0.73
CA GLU A 26 -12.18 2.59 0.72
C GLU A 26 -11.68 1.31 1.39
N ILE A 27 -10.76 1.48 2.34
CA ILE A 27 -10.26 0.44 3.22
C ILE A 27 -10.24 0.94 4.66
N LYS A 28 -10.33 0.01 5.62
CA LYS A 28 -10.17 0.32 7.04
C LYS A 28 -8.89 -0.31 7.56
N ILE A 29 -7.99 0.52 8.08
CA ILE A 29 -6.66 0.14 8.52
C ILE A 29 -6.67 0.01 10.05
N GLN A 30 -6.07 -1.06 10.56
CA GLN A 30 -5.98 -1.31 12.00
C GLN A 30 -5.04 -0.31 12.66
N LYS A 31 -5.39 0.12 13.88
CA LYS A 31 -4.51 0.92 14.73
C LYS A 31 -3.19 0.22 15.10
N GLY A 32 -2.21 1.00 15.52
CA GLY A 32 -0.94 0.53 16.09
C GLY A 32 0.12 0.13 15.07
N GLN A 33 0.05 0.67 13.83
CA GLN A 33 1.07 0.46 12.80
C GLN A 33 1.94 1.71 12.56
N GLY A 34 1.71 2.77 13.34
CA GLY A 34 2.36 4.07 13.17
C GLY A 34 1.99 4.75 11.85
N LEU A 35 2.94 5.49 11.29
CA LEU A 35 2.82 6.15 10.00
C LEU A 35 3.05 5.13 8.87
N LEU A 36 2.01 4.87 8.08
CA LEU A 36 2.11 4.11 6.84
C LEU A 36 2.26 5.09 5.67
N LEU A 37 3.20 4.79 4.78
CA LEU A 37 3.44 5.61 3.60
C LEU A 37 2.72 5.05 2.38
N ARG A 38 2.34 5.94 1.46
CA ARG A 38 1.83 5.60 0.14
C ARG A 38 2.76 4.58 -0.54
N GLY A 39 2.17 3.57 -1.20
CA GLY A 39 2.91 2.45 -1.77
C GLY A 39 3.08 1.25 -0.82
N THR A 40 2.69 1.37 0.45
CA THR A 40 2.65 0.23 1.37
C THR A 40 1.66 -0.84 0.88
N VAL A 41 2.13 -2.07 0.74
CA VAL A 41 1.29 -3.21 0.41
C VAL A 41 0.60 -3.71 1.67
N LEU A 42 -0.72 -3.79 1.61
CA LEU A 42 -1.56 -4.18 2.73
C LEU A 42 -2.15 -5.56 2.51
N GLY A 43 -2.20 -6.35 3.58
CA GLY A 43 -3.01 -7.56 3.69
C GLY A 43 -4.28 -7.28 4.48
N LYS A 44 -5.28 -8.16 4.36
CA LYS A 44 -6.55 -8.05 5.09
C LYS A 44 -6.73 -9.19 6.09
N ILE A 45 -6.91 -8.83 7.35
CA ILE A 45 -7.25 -9.79 8.41
C ILE A 45 -8.65 -10.35 8.15
N LYS A 46 -8.78 -11.67 8.13
CA LYS A 46 -10.05 -12.36 7.80
C LYS A 46 -11.11 -12.17 8.87
N GLU A 47 -10.70 -12.13 10.13
CA GLU A 47 -11.62 -12.07 11.28
C GLU A 47 -12.34 -10.73 11.39
N ASN A 48 -11.61 -9.61 11.31
CA ASN A 48 -12.14 -8.27 11.55
C ASN A 48 -12.23 -7.39 10.28
N ASN A 49 -11.77 -7.89 9.13
CA ASN A 49 -11.69 -7.17 7.85
C ASN A 49 -10.84 -5.89 7.87
N LEU A 50 -9.96 -5.73 8.87
CA LEU A 50 -9.03 -4.62 8.93
C LEU A 50 -7.78 -4.91 8.10
N CYS A 51 -7.22 -3.85 7.53
CA CYS A 51 -5.99 -3.89 6.75
C CYS A 51 -4.79 -3.62 7.64
N VAL A 52 -3.72 -4.40 7.41
CA VAL A 52 -2.41 -4.23 8.05
C VAL A 52 -1.31 -4.35 7.01
N ILE A 53 -0.09 -3.90 7.32
CA ILE A 53 1.08 -4.13 6.47
C ILE A 53 1.17 -5.63 6.17
N LEU A 54 1.34 -5.95 4.89
CA LEU A 54 1.52 -7.31 4.41
C LEU A 54 2.75 -7.95 5.08
N ASP A 55 2.54 -9.10 5.72
CA ASP A 55 3.58 -9.88 6.39
C ASP A 55 3.30 -11.38 6.18
N SER A 56 4.14 -12.02 5.37
CA SER A 56 4.02 -13.43 4.99
C SER A 56 4.15 -14.41 6.16
N THR A 57 4.67 -13.96 7.30
CA THR A 57 4.79 -14.78 8.52
C THR A 57 3.46 -14.94 9.26
N LYS A 58 2.44 -14.14 8.92
CA LYS A 58 1.12 -14.20 9.54
C LYS A 58 0.27 -15.34 8.96
N THR A 59 -0.82 -15.67 9.67
CA THR A 59 -1.77 -16.70 9.26
C THR A 59 -3.24 -16.26 9.40
N ASP A 60 -3.47 -14.99 9.73
CA ASP A 60 -4.78 -14.38 9.99
C ASP A 60 -5.47 -13.86 8.73
N GLY A 61 -4.84 -14.00 7.56
CA GLY A 61 -5.27 -13.48 6.26
C GLY A 61 -4.39 -12.35 5.73
N SER A 62 -3.67 -11.65 6.62
CA SER A 62 -2.81 -10.53 6.24
C SER A 62 -1.53 -10.94 5.52
N GLN A 63 -1.23 -12.24 5.43
CA GLN A 63 -0.11 -12.79 4.66
C GLN A 63 -0.33 -12.81 3.13
N GLU A 64 -1.55 -12.52 2.68
CA GLU A 64 -1.89 -12.38 1.27
C GLU A 64 -2.08 -10.89 0.94
N PRO A 65 -1.50 -10.39 -0.17
CA PRO A 65 -1.73 -9.01 -0.60
C PRO A 65 -3.22 -8.78 -0.86
N TYR A 66 -3.67 -7.57 -0.54
CA TYR A 66 -5.05 -7.14 -0.73
C TYR A 66 -5.15 -5.86 -1.55
N CYS A 67 -4.33 -4.85 -1.23
CA CYS A 67 -4.28 -3.58 -1.97
C CYS A 67 -2.95 -2.84 -1.70
N VAL A 68 -2.69 -1.78 -2.47
CA VAL A 68 -1.57 -0.85 -2.23
C VAL A 68 -2.14 0.45 -1.66
N LEU A 69 -1.58 0.95 -0.56
CA LEU A 69 -2.02 2.17 0.09
C LEU A 69 -1.86 3.39 -0.85
N ALA A 70 -2.92 4.19 -0.98
CA ALA A 70 -2.97 5.30 -1.92
C ALA A 70 -2.43 6.62 -1.36
N ASP A 71 -2.38 6.79 -0.04
CA ASP A 71 -1.99 8.03 0.65
C ASP A 71 -1.33 7.70 2.00
N ASP A 72 -0.43 8.57 2.46
CA ASP A 72 0.18 8.45 3.78
C ASP A 72 -0.91 8.53 4.87
N VAL A 73 -0.82 7.65 5.86
CA VAL A 73 -1.83 7.55 6.92
C VAL A 73 -1.20 7.24 8.27
N GLU A 74 -1.52 8.08 9.25
CA GLU A 74 -1.15 7.86 10.64
C GLU A 74 -2.16 6.93 11.31
N THR A 75 -1.70 5.81 11.84
CA THR A 75 -2.54 4.75 12.42
C THR A 75 -2.19 4.41 13.87
N GLU A 76 -1.30 5.16 14.53
CA GLU A 76 -0.81 4.86 15.89
C GLU A 76 -1.95 4.58 16.89
N VAL A 77 -2.96 5.46 16.95
CA VAL A 77 -3.90 5.51 18.09
C VAL A 77 -5.28 4.93 17.82
N LYS A 78 -5.73 4.88 16.56
CA LYS A 78 -7.10 4.47 16.20
C LYS A 78 -7.14 3.83 14.83
N ASP A 79 -8.18 3.03 14.57
CA ASP A 79 -8.44 2.52 13.24
C ASP A 79 -8.77 3.69 12.31
N VAL A 80 -8.22 3.67 11.10
CA VAL A 80 -8.36 4.77 10.14
C VAL A 80 -8.98 4.27 8.85
N VAL A 81 -9.91 5.04 8.32
CA VAL A 81 -10.45 4.84 6.97
C VAL A 81 -9.54 5.57 5.98
N SER A 82 -9.09 4.87 4.96
CA SER A 82 -8.22 5.41 3.92
C SER A 82 -8.59 4.79 2.56
N THR A 83 -7.77 5.05 1.54
CA THR A 83 -7.95 4.55 0.19
C THR A 83 -6.83 3.59 -0.18
N GLY A 84 -7.18 2.45 -0.76
CA GLY A 84 -6.24 1.50 -1.35
C GLY A 84 -6.51 1.30 -2.83
N TYR A 85 -5.45 1.08 -3.61
CA TYR A 85 -5.53 0.66 -4.99
C TYR A 85 -5.62 -0.87 -5.09
N PHE A 86 -6.66 -1.34 -5.77
CA PHE A 86 -6.95 -2.78 -5.93
C PHE A 86 -6.45 -3.37 -7.24
N THR A 87 -6.04 -2.50 -8.16
CA THR A 87 -5.46 -2.82 -9.47
C THR A 87 -4.43 -1.74 -9.78
N GLY A 88 -3.56 -1.95 -10.76
CA GLY A 88 -2.65 -0.91 -11.24
C GLY A 88 -1.29 -1.46 -11.66
N ILE A 89 -0.42 -0.56 -12.13
CA ILE A 89 0.97 -0.85 -12.45
C ILE A 89 1.85 0.08 -11.61
N PHE A 90 2.60 -0.50 -10.68
CA PHE A 90 3.38 0.24 -9.68
C PHE A 90 4.88 0.07 -9.85
N ASP A 91 5.65 1.05 -9.39
CA ASP A 91 7.12 0.93 -9.30
C ASP A 91 7.52 -0.06 -8.20
N LYS A 92 8.33 -1.07 -8.55
CA LYS A 92 8.83 -2.10 -7.62
C LYS A 92 9.62 -1.51 -6.45
N SER A 93 10.35 -0.41 -6.67
CA SER A 93 11.21 0.23 -5.67
C SER A 93 10.43 1.13 -4.72
N SER A 94 9.27 1.63 -5.15
CA SER A 94 8.37 2.43 -4.31
C SER A 94 7.39 1.60 -3.46
N LEU A 95 7.31 0.27 -3.68
CA LEU A 95 6.47 -0.59 -2.85
C LEU A 95 7.13 -0.88 -1.50
N ILE A 96 6.33 -0.76 -0.44
CA ILE A 96 6.79 -0.98 0.94
C ILE A 96 6.09 -2.23 1.50
N PHE A 97 6.86 -3.10 2.13
CA PHE A 97 6.40 -4.38 2.68
C PHE A 97 6.75 -4.49 4.17
N GLY A 98 6.07 -5.38 4.88
CA GLY A 98 6.34 -5.67 6.29
C GLY A 98 7.38 -6.77 6.47
N GLY A 99 8.02 -6.79 7.64
CA GLY A 99 8.98 -7.85 8.00
C GLY A 99 10.15 -7.95 7.01
N SER A 100 10.36 -9.15 6.47
CA SER A 100 11.37 -9.43 5.43
C SER A 100 10.76 -9.62 4.05
N ASP A 101 9.49 -9.23 3.88
CA ASP A 101 8.79 -9.45 2.62
C ASP A 101 9.34 -8.55 1.52
N THR A 102 9.32 -9.07 0.30
CA THR A 102 9.69 -8.34 -0.90
C THR A 102 8.67 -8.63 -1.99
N VAL A 103 8.70 -7.83 -3.05
CA VAL A 103 7.83 -8.08 -4.20
C VAL A 103 8.07 -9.46 -4.83
N ASP A 104 9.30 -9.97 -4.81
CA ASP A 104 9.64 -11.27 -5.42
C ASP A 104 8.91 -12.43 -4.72
N ILE A 105 8.57 -12.27 -3.44
CA ILE A 105 7.76 -13.25 -2.67
C ILE A 105 6.29 -13.19 -3.07
N HIS A 106 5.79 -12.01 -3.42
CA HIS A 106 4.35 -11.74 -3.57
C HIS A 106 3.90 -11.44 -5.00
N GLU A 107 4.80 -11.41 -5.99
CA GLU A 107 4.52 -10.97 -7.35
C GLU A 107 3.37 -11.77 -8.00
N ASP A 108 3.38 -13.10 -7.87
CA ASP A 108 2.30 -13.94 -8.40
C ASP A 108 0.96 -13.68 -7.71
N LYS A 109 0.96 -13.32 -6.42
CA LYS A 109 -0.25 -12.99 -5.68
C LYS A 109 -0.79 -11.61 -6.07
N LEU A 110 0.10 -10.62 -6.25
CA LEU A 110 -0.24 -9.29 -6.75
C LEU A 110 -0.82 -9.38 -8.18
N ARG A 111 -0.23 -10.21 -9.04
CA ARG A 111 -0.70 -10.39 -10.43
C ARG A 111 -2.13 -10.95 -10.48
N LYS A 112 -2.53 -11.82 -9.54
CA LYS A 112 -3.91 -12.31 -9.42
C LYS A 112 -4.91 -11.20 -9.10
N LEU A 113 -4.47 -10.10 -8.51
CA LEU A 113 -5.29 -8.91 -8.23
C LEU A 113 -5.30 -7.91 -9.39
N ASN A 114 -4.59 -8.18 -10.50
CA ASN A 114 -4.26 -7.18 -11.54
C ASN A 114 -3.42 -6.02 -11.00
N ILE A 115 -2.59 -6.31 -10.00
CA ILE A 115 -1.52 -5.43 -9.54
C ILE A 115 -0.22 -5.92 -10.17
N HIS A 116 0.35 -5.10 -11.03
CA HIS A 116 1.60 -5.38 -11.73
C HIS A 116 2.69 -4.46 -11.22
N VAL A 117 3.93 -4.92 -11.30
CA VAL A 117 5.11 -4.16 -10.87
C VAL A 117 6.07 -4.00 -12.03
N LYS A 118 6.82 -2.91 -12.05
CA LYS A 118 7.92 -2.67 -12.99
C LYS A 118 9.14 -2.15 -12.27
#